data_AF-A0A0D3N6V9-F1
#
_entry.id   AF-A0A0D3N6V9-F1
#
_cell.length_a   1.000
_cell.length_b   1.000
_cell.length_c   1.000
_cell.angle_alpha   90.00
_cell.angle_beta   90.00
_cell.angle_gamma   90.00
#
_symmetry.space_group_name_H-M   'P 1'
#
loop_
_entity.id
_entity.type
_entity.pdbx_description
1 polymer ?
#
loop_
_entity_poly.entity_id
_entity_poly.type
_entity_poly.pdbx_seq_one_letter_code
_entity_poly.pdbx_strand_id
1 'polypeptide(L)'
;AMKCFFKRPPETQKALGTALAAGITDFHQDVHDRALFYYRVLQYDVHVAERVVSPPKQAVSVFADTQSSEIKDRIFDEFNSLSVIYQKPSYMFTDKEHRGPFEFSDELGNISITPEASSDIVPAQQY
;
A
#
# COMPACT_ATOMS: atom_id res chain seq x y z
N ALA A 1 9.61 17.14 13.47
CA ALA A 1 9.36 17.81 14.77
C ALA A 1 8.67 16.90 15.78
N MET A 2 7.44 16.45 15.54
CA MET A 2 6.63 15.68 16.51
C MET A 2 7.32 14.43 17.10
N LYS A 3 7.91 13.58 16.26
CA LYS A 3 8.63 12.38 16.72
C LYS A 3 9.87 12.71 17.55
N CYS A 4 10.56 13.80 17.19
CA CYS A 4 11.72 14.28 17.92
C CYS A 4 11.32 14.77 19.32
N PHE A 5 10.14 15.39 19.45
CA PHE A 5 9.57 15.80 20.73
C PHE A 5 9.36 14.64 21.70
N PHE A 6 8.83 13.52 21.25
CA PHE A 6 8.69 12.36 22.15
C PHE A 6 10.03 11.75 22.58
N LYS A 7 11.09 11.88 21.77
CA LYS A 7 12.43 11.38 22.11
C LYS A 7 13.25 12.35 22.96
N ARG A 8 13.10 13.65 22.71
CA ARG A 8 13.88 14.75 23.30
C ARG A 8 12.97 15.96 23.53
N PRO A 9 12.05 15.89 24.52
CA PRO A 9 11.08 16.96 24.76
C PRO A 9 11.72 18.33 25.02
N PRO A 10 12.68 18.48 25.95
CA PRO A 10 13.17 19.81 26.33
C PRO A 10 13.91 20.53 25.19
N GLU A 11 14.58 19.79 24.30
CA GLU A 11 15.35 20.39 23.21
C GLU A 11 14.49 20.75 21.99
N THR A 12 13.35 20.08 21.80
CA THR A 12 12.56 20.19 20.56
C THR A 12 11.17 20.78 20.76
N GLN A 13 10.75 21.05 22.00
CA GLN A 13 9.46 21.67 22.32
C GLN A 13 9.25 23.00 21.57
N LYS A 14 10.26 23.89 21.58
CA LYS A 14 10.18 25.18 20.87
C LYS A 14 10.03 24.98 19.37
N ALA A 15 10.84 24.10 18.77
CA ALA A 15 10.79 23.81 17.35
C ALA A 15 9.44 23.19 16.93
N LEU A 16 8.87 22.32 17.76
CA LEU A 16 7.54 21.77 17.54
C LEU A 16 6.45 22.84 17.62
N GLY A 17 6.52 23.73 18.61
CA GLY A 17 5.59 24.85 18.74
C GLY A 17 5.61 25.77 17.52
N THR A 18 6.80 26.15 17.03
CA THR A 18 6.94 26.96 15.81
C THR A 18 6.38 26.24 14.58
N ALA A 19 6.67 24.94 14.42
CA ALA A 19 6.17 24.17 13.29
C ALA A 19 4.64 24.01 13.29
N LEU A 20 4.03 23.79 14.46
CA LEU A 20 2.57 23.70 14.60
C LEU A 20 1.91 25.06 14.35
N ALA A 21 2.46 26.14 14.88
CA ALA A 21 1.94 27.49 14.63
C ALA A 21 1.96 27.81 13.13
N ALA A 22 3.08 27.55 12.45
CA ALA A 22 3.19 27.73 10.99
C ALA A 22 2.19 26.85 10.24
N GLY A 23 2.07 25.57 10.60
CA GLY A 23 1.15 24.64 9.96
C GLY A 23 -0.33 25.02 10.14
N ILE A 24 -0.73 25.51 11.31
CA ILE A 24 -2.11 25.99 11.55
C ILE A 24 -2.41 27.26 10.72
N THR A 25 -1.41 28.06 10.39
CA THR A 25 -1.58 29.24 9.51
C THR A 25 -1.34 28.94 8.03
N ASP A 26 -1.06 27.69 7.66
CA ASP A 26 -0.73 27.31 6.29
C ASP A 26 -1.96 27.40 5.38
N PHE A 27 -1.74 27.77 4.12
CA PHE A 27 -2.79 27.82 3.10
C PHE A 27 -3.20 26.41 2.63
N HIS A 28 -2.24 25.47 2.61
CA HIS A 28 -2.49 24.10 2.17
C HIS A 28 -3.35 23.37 3.19
N GLN A 29 -4.57 23.00 2.80
CA GLN A 29 -5.57 22.40 3.69
C GLN A 29 -5.04 21.13 4.39
N ASP A 30 -4.39 20.22 3.65
CA ASP A 30 -3.84 19.00 4.29
C ASP A 30 -2.76 19.30 5.35
N VAL A 31 -2.01 20.40 5.20
CA VAL A 31 -1.00 20.80 6.19
C VAL A 31 -1.70 21.36 7.42
N HIS A 32 -2.67 22.23 7.20
CA HIS A 32 -3.52 22.83 8.24
C HIS A 32 -4.20 21.77 9.10
N ASP A 33 -4.88 20.81 8.46
CA ASP A 33 -5.61 19.74 9.15
C ASP A 33 -4.69 18.84 9.96
N ARG A 34 -3.53 18.47 9.39
CA ARG A 34 -2.53 17.67 10.11
C ARG A 34 -1.94 18.42 11.30
N ALA A 35 -1.68 19.72 11.16
CA ALA A 35 -1.18 20.54 12.25
C ALA A 35 -2.22 20.65 13.38
N LEU A 36 -3.49 20.90 13.05
CA LEU A 36 -4.58 20.91 14.03
C LEU A 36 -4.78 19.56 14.70
N PHE A 37 -4.74 18.47 13.94
CA PHE A 37 -4.82 17.12 14.47
C PHE A 37 -3.72 16.86 15.50
N TYR A 38 -2.45 17.11 15.14
CA TYR A 38 -1.33 16.90 16.06
C TYR A 38 -1.42 17.79 17.30
N TYR A 39 -1.83 19.05 17.15
CA TYR A 39 -2.02 19.96 18.27
C TYR A 39 -3.11 19.48 19.24
N ARG A 40 -4.27 19.08 18.71
CA ARG A 40 -5.40 18.60 19.52
C ARG A 40 -5.07 17.29 20.25
N VAL A 41 -4.40 16.36 19.59
CA VAL A 41 -4.02 15.08 20.22
C VAL A 41 -2.98 15.31 21.32
N LEU A 42 -2.04 16.24 21.15
CA LEU A 42 -1.10 16.62 22.22
C LEU A 42 -1.81 17.27 23.42
N GLN A 43 -2.81 18.12 23.17
CA GLN A 43 -3.60 18.73 24.24
C GLN A 43 -4.41 17.71 25.02
N TYR A 44 -4.89 16.65 24.35
CA TYR A 44 -5.64 15.57 24.98
C TYR A 44 -4.75 14.73 25.89
N ASP A 45 -3.71 14.11 25.33
CA ASP A 45 -2.78 13.26 26.09
C ASP A 45 -1.49 13.02 25.30
N VAL A 46 -0.34 13.32 25.92
CA VAL A 46 0.99 13.19 25.31
C VAL A 46 1.37 11.73 25.04
N HIS A 47 1.01 10.79 25.92
CA HIS A 47 1.27 9.36 25.76
C HIS A 47 0.40 8.77 24.64
N VAL A 48 -0.86 9.20 24.53
CA VAL A 48 -1.73 8.82 23.41
C VAL A 48 -1.14 9.35 22.10
N ALA A 49 -0.69 10.60 22.08
CA ALA A 49 -0.05 11.21 20.91
C ALA A 49 1.18 10.42 20.45
N GLU A 50 2.02 9.97 21.38
CA GLU A 50 3.21 9.18 21.05
C GLU A 50 2.83 7.85 20.36
N ARG A 51 1.85 7.12 20.91
CA ARG A 51 1.39 5.85 20.32
C ARG A 51 0.81 6.03 18.92
N VAL A 52 0.04 7.09 18.71
CA VAL A 52 -0.59 7.37 17.41
C VAL A 52 0.43 7.79 16.35
N VAL A 53 1.42 8.61 16.73
CA VAL A 53 2.41 9.15 15.78
C VAL A 53 3.56 8.16 15.51
N SER A 54 3.90 7.33 16.50
CA SER A 54 5.02 6.38 16.44
C SER A 54 4.58 4.93 16.68
N PRO A 55 3.61 4.40 15.91
CA PRO A 55 3.28 2.98 15.98
C PRO A 55 4.46 2.14 15.46
N PRO A 56 4.58 0.87 15.89
CA PRO A 56 5.52 -0.06 15.29
C PRO A 56 5.16 -0.22 13.80
N LYS A 57 6.12 0.12 12.92
CA LYS A 57 5.94 -0.02 11.47
C LYS A 57 6.54 -1.34 11.02
N GLN A 58 5.78 -2.12 10.26
CA GLN A 58 6.30 -3.29 9.58
C GLN A 58 7.30 -2.87 8.49
N ALA A 59 8.33 -3.69 8.29
CA ALA A 59 9.28 -3.47 7.21
C ALA A 59 8.55 -3.61 5.85
N VAL A 60 8.85 -2.69 4.94
CA VAL A 60 8.34 -2.76 3.57
C VAL A 60 9.13 -3.82 2.82
N SER A 61 8.48 -4.91 2.43
CA SER A 61 9.10 -6.04 1.71
C SER A 61 8.94 -5.95 0.19
N VAL A 62 8.02 -5.14 -0.29
CA VAL A 62 7.74 -4.94 -1.72
C VAL A 62 7.89 -3.47 -2.05
N PHE A 63 8.74 -3.17 -3.03
CA PHE A 63 8.96 -1.82 -3.51
C PHE A 63 8.13 -1.57 -4.77
N ALA A 64 7.79 -0.32 -5.05
CA ALA A 64 7.01 0.05 -6.24
C ALA A 64 7.71 -0.37 -7.55
N ASP A 65 9.04 -0.42 -7.56
CA ASP A 65 9.85 -0.85 -8.72
C ASP A 65 9.86 -2.37 -8.89
N THR A 66 9.37 -3.13 -7.89
CA THR A 66 9.25 -4.58 -7.98
C THR A 66 8.05 -4.91 -8.85
N GLN A 67 8.31 -5.20 -10.13
CA GLN A 67 7.26 -5.71 -10.99
C GLN A 67 6.74 -7.04 -10.46
N SER A 68 5.41 -7.19 -10.48
CA SER A 68 4.75 -8.41 -10.08
C SER A 68 5.17 -9.56 -11.00
N SER A 69 5.09 -10.80 -10.49
CA SER A 69 5.36 -12.01 -11.27
C SER A 69 4.57 -12.00 -12.57
N GLU A 70 3.30 -11.61 -12.50
CA GLU A 70 2.38 -11.61 -13.62
C GLU A 70 2.82 -10.64 -14.71
N ILE A 71 3.27 -9.43 -14.33
CA ILE A 71 3.75 -8.45 -15.32
C ILE A 71 5.05 -8.94 -15.97
N LYS A 72 5.95 -9.56 -15.20
CA LYS A 72 7.20 -10.13 -15.72
C LYS A 72 6.93 -11.28 -16.70
N ASP A 73 6.01 -12.18 -16.35
CA ASP A 73 5.63 -13.30 -17.20
C ASP A 73 5.02 -12.78 -18.51
N ARG A 74 4.15 -11.77 -18.46
CA ARG A 74 3.58 -11.13 -19.66
C ARG A 74 4.62 -10.46 -20.54
N ILE A 75 5.59 -9.74 -19.96
CA ILE A 75 6.69 -9.14 -20.72
C ILE A 75 7.56 -10.24 -21.36
N PHE A 76 7.72 -11.39 -20.69
CA PHE A 76 8.47 -12.53 -21.22
C PHE A 76 7.74 -13.23 -22.38
N ASP A 77 6.41 -13.37 -22.30
CA ASP A 77 5.59 -13.87 -23.41
C ASP A 77 5.69 -12.97 -24.65
N GLU A 78 5.87 -11.66 -24.43
CA GLU A 78 6.07 -10.64 -25.47
C GLU A 78 7.57 -10.40 -25.80
N PHE A 79 8.42 -11.43 -25.68
CA PHE A 79 9.84 -11.34 -26.01
C PHE A 79 10.07 -10.89 -27.48
N ASN A 80 11.15 -10.14 -27.72
CA ASN A 80 11.44 -9.45 -29.00
C ASN A 80 10.42 -8.36 -29.41
N SER A 81 9.69 -7.79 -28.45
CA SER A 81 8.84 -6.61 -28.66
C SER A 81 9.32 -5.39 -27.86
N LEU A 82 8.67 -4.23 -28.07
CA LEU A 82 8.90 -3.02 -27.28
C LEU A 82 8.56 -3.19 -25.79
N SER A 83 7.80 -4.23 -25.43
CA SER A 83 7.41 -4.51 -24.05
C SER A 83 8.59 -4.79 -23.13
N VAL A 84 9.64 -5.44 -23.65
CA VAL A 84 10.89 -5.68 -22.92
C VAL A 84 11.66 -4.39 -22.69
N ILE A 85 11.65 -3.48 -23.67
CA ILE A 85 12.36 -2.20 -23.61
C ILE A 85 11.64 -1.23 -22.65
N TYR A 86 10.31 -1.15 -22.73
CA TYR A 86 9.51 -0.29 -21.86
C TYR A 86 9.26 -0.90 -20.49
N GLN A 87 9.63 -2.16 -20.28
CA GLN A 87 9.30 -2.96 -19.10
C GLN A 87 7.81 -2.85 -18.77
N LYS A 88 6.97 -2.95 -19.79
CA LYS A 88 5.51 -2.86 -19.69
C LYS A 88 4.92 -3.84 -20.69
N PRO A 89 3.84 -4.56 -20.37
CA PRO A 89 3.11 -5.33 -21.36
C PRO A 89 2.50 -4.41 -22.43
N SER A 90 2.29 -4.95 -23.63
CA SER A 90 1.79 -4.21 -24.79
C SER A 90 0.51 -3.44 -24.50
N TYR A 91 -0.44 -4.04 -23.76
CA TYR A 91 -1.72 -3.42 -23.42
C TYR A 91 -1.60 -2.08 -22.66
N MET A 92 -0.46 -1.81 -22.00
CA MET A 92 -0.23 -0.55 -21.28
C MET A 92 0.19 0.61 -22.19
N PHE A 93 0.57 0.33 -23.44
CA PHE A 93 1.06 1.36 -24.37
C PHE A 93 0.58 1.20 -25.82
N THR A 94 -0.18 0.15 -26.14
CA THR A 94 -0.82 -0.04 -27.45
C THR A 94 -2.35 -0.01 -27.36
N ASP A 95 -2.96 0.57 -28.39
CA ASP A 95 -4.41 0.50 -28.61
C ASP A 95 -4.84 -0.94 -28.93
N LYS A 96 -6.10 -1.28 -28.66
CA LYS A 96 -6.65 -2.65 -28.84
C LYS A 96 -6.38 -3.23 -30.23
N GLU A 97 -6.44 -2.39 -31.26
CA GLU A 97 -6.22 -2.76 -32.66
C GLU A 97 -4.78 -3.19 -32.97
N HIS A 98 -3.83 -2.79 -32.12
CA HIS A 98 -2.39 -3.02 -32.27
C HIS A 98 -1.83 -3.99 -31.23
N ARG A 99 -2.70 -4.58 -30.40
CA ARG A 99 -2.32 -5.70 -29.53
C ARG A 99 -2.17 -6.91 -30.44
N GLY A 100 -0.98 -7.50 -30.48
CA GLY A 100 -0.70 -8.65 -31.35
C GLY A 100 -1.61 -9.85 -31.04
N PRO A 101 -1.53 -10.94 -31.82
CA PRO A 101 -2.36 -12.14 -31.64
C PRO A 101 -2.18 -12.87 -30.29
N PHE A 102 -1.30 -12.37 -29.41
CA PHE A 102 -1.12 -12.83 -28.05
C PHE A 102 -2.13 -12.23 -27.05
N GLU A 103 -3.27 -11.70 -27.51
CA GLU A 103 -4.43 -11.49 -26.63
C GLU A 103 -4.91 -12.86 -26.13
N PHE A 104 -4.34 -13.31 -25.00
CA PHE A 104 -4.85 -14.44 -24.27
C PHE A 104 -6.04 -13.99 -23.42
N SER A 105 -7.17 -14.66 -23.66
CA SER A 105 -8.46 -14.48 -23.01
C SER A 105 -8.33 -14.22 -21.51
N ASP A 106 -8.96 -13.15 -21.01
CA ASP A 106 -9.16 -12.87 -19.60
C ASP A 106 -9.97 -13.99 -18.85
N GLU A 107 -10.25 -15.13 -19.50
CA GLU A 107 -11.20 -16.14 -19.03
C GLU A 107 -10.66 -17.19 -18.04
N LEU A 108 -9.45 -17.08 -17.51
CA LEU A 108 -8.96 -17.98 -16.44
C LEU A 108 -8.81 -17.33 -15.06
N GLY A 109 -9.45 -16.17 -14.84
CA GLY A 109 -9.60 -15.57 -13.51
C GLY A 109 -10.77 -16.10 -12.68
N ASN A 110 -11.72 -16.83 -13.31
CA ASN A 110 -12.94 -17.31 -12.65
C ASN A 110 -12.98 -18.84 -12.58
N ILE A 111 -11.96 -19.47 -11.99
CA ILE A 111 -12.16 -20.81 -11.43
C ILE A 111 -13.08 -20.63 -10.22
N SER A 112 -14.38 -20.76 -10.46
CA SER A 112 -15.38 -20.91 -9.40
C SER A 112 -14.94 -22.10 -8.55
N ILE A 113 -14.62 -21.85 -7.28
CA ILE A 113 -14.45 -22.89 -6.27
C ILE A 113 -15.84 -23.52 -6.11
N THR A 114 -16.10 -24.56 -6.87
CA THR A 114 -17.22 -25.47 -6.64
C THR A 114 -16.78 -26.35 -5.48
N PRO A 115 -17.49 -26.38 -4.34
CA PRO A 115 -17.21 -27.39 -3.33
C PRO A 115 -17.72 -28.72 -3.91
N GLU A 116 -16.80 -29.52 -4.44
CA GLU A 116 -17.06 -30.92 -4.73
C GLU A 116 -17.48 -31.58 -3.41
N ALA A 117 -18.77 -31.89 -3.29
CA ALA A 117 -19.31 -32.73 -2.24
C ALA A 117 -18.82 -34.16 -2.48
N SER A 118 -17.66 -34.50 -1.92
CA SER A 118 -17.22 -35.89 -1.78
C SER A 118 -17.84 -36.44 -0.50
N SER A 119 -18.85 -37.27 -0.69
CA SER A 119 -19.48 -38.09 0.35
C SER A 119 -18.51 -39.17 0.83
N ASP A 120 -17.85 -38.94 1.96
CA ASP A 120 -17.25 -40.02 2.75
C ASP A 120 -17.98 -40.13 4.09
N ILE A 121 -18.96 -41.03 4.09
CA ILE A 121 -19.69 -41.48 5.27
C ILE A 121 -18.76 -42.44 6.02
N VAL A 122 -18.25 -42.02 7.17
CA VAL A 122 -17.56 -42.94 8.11
C VAL A 122 -18.57 -43.35 9.19
N PRO A 123 -18.96 -44.63 9.29
CA PRO A 123 -19.91 -45.07 10.32
C PRO A 123 -19.21 -45.11 11.69
N ALA A 124 -19.86 -44.50 12.69
CA ALA A 124 -19.47 -44.59 14.08
C ALA A 124 -19.63 -46.04 14.59
N GLN A 125 -18.54 -46.64 15.07
CA GLN A 125 -18.61 -47.84 15.89
C GLN A 125 -18.79 -47.44 17.36
N GLN A 126 -19.92 -47.87 17.90
CA GLN A 126 -20.24 -47.92 19.33
C GLN A 126 -19.26 -48.86 20.04
N TYR A 127 -18.72 -48.43 21.19
CA TYR A 127 -18.71 -49.16 22.47
C TYR A 127 -18.48 -48.16 23.61
#